data_AF-A0A3B9ERR5-F1
#
_entry.id   AF-A0A3B9ERR5-F1
#
_cell.length_a   1.000
_cell.length_b   1.000
_cell.length_c   1.000
_cell.angle_alpha   90.00
_cell.angle_beta   90.00
_cell.angle_gamma   90.00
#
_symmetry.space_group_name_H-M   'P 1'
#
loop_
_entity.id
_entity.type
_entity.pdbx_description
1 polymer ?
#
loop_
_entity_poly.entity_id
_entity_poly.type
_entity_poly.pdbx_seq_one_letter_code
_entity_poly.pdbx_strand_id
1 'polypeptide(L)'
;ADLAYNCLPYHMPDPRRGDLRSNNPAVTGIPAEKDYLAAYAARTGRAGTGDWTFYLVLALFRLGAIAQGVYKRGLDGNATSAAALQRKDVCRNLSSIAWDLIKDAGRD
;
A
#
# COMPACT_ATOMS: atom_id res chain seq x y z
N ALA A 1 -0.91 10.00 -4.17
CA ALA A 1 -0.96 8.58 -3.78
C ALA A 1 0.40 7.87 -3.90
N ASP A 2 1.35 8.35 -4.70
CA ASP A 2 2.63 7.62 -4.91
C ASP A 2 3.46 7.47 -3.63
N LEU A 3 3.49 8.49 -2.77
CA LEU A 3 4.12 8.37 -1.44
C LEU A 3 3.44 7.31 -0.58
N ALA A 4 2.11 7.33 -0.48
CA ALA A 4 1.35 6.34 0.28
C ALA A 4 1.55 4.91 -0.27
N TYR A 5 1.63 4.76 -1.59
CA TYR A 5 1.96 3.49 -2.23
C TYR A 5 3.37 3.00 -1.86
N ASN A 6 4.35 3.91 -1.82
CA ASN A 6 5.71 3.60 -1.36
C ASN A 6 5.75 3.21 0.12
N CYS A 7 4.86 3.79 0.94
CA CYS A 7 4.76 3.51 2.37
C CYS A 7 3.94 2.25 2.72
N LEU A 8 3.32 1.55 1.76
CA LEU A 8 2.53 0.33 2.07
C LEU A 8 3.27 -0.74 2.91
N PRO A 9 4.60 -0.94 2.79
CA PRO A 9 5.32 -1.88 3.67
C PRO A 9 5.23 -1.54 5.16
N TYR A 10 4.96 -0.29 5.55
CA TYR A 10 4.73 0.09 6.95
C TYR A 10 3.35 -0.35 7.46
N HIS A 11 2.41 -0.71 6.57
CA HIS A 11 1.01 -0.99 6.90
C HIS A 11 0.60 -2.43 6.62
N MET A 12 1.30 -3.14 5.74
CA MET A 12 0.97 -4.51 5.37
C MET A 12 2.21 -5.32 4.96
N PRO A 13 2.18 -6.65 5.16
CA PRO A 13 3.23 -7.51 4.63
C PRO A 13 3.08 -7.59 3.10
N ASP A 14 4.17 -7.37 2.38
CA ASP A 14 4.22 -7.58 0.93
C ASP A 14 5.47 -8.40 0.58
N PRO A 15 5.33 -9.66 0.12
CA PRO A 15 6.47 -10.51 -0.24
C PRO A 15 7.42 -9.91 -1.29
N ARG A 16 6.96 -8.91 -2.05
CA ARG A 16 7.73 -8.23 -3.10
C ARG A 16 8.33 -6.91 -2.65
N ARG A 17 7.79 -6.30 -1.58
CA ARG A 17 8.21 -4.96 -1.10
C ARG A 17 8.79 -4.97 0.32
N GLY A 18 8.69 -6.08 1.02
CA GLY A 18 9.09 -6.22 2.41
C GLY A 18 7.94 -5.99 3.39
N ASP A 19 8.26 -6.09 4.67
CA ASP A 19 7.37 -5.80 5.80
C ASP A 19 8.13 -4.95 6.81
N LEU A 20 7.67 -3.71 6.99
CA LEU A 20 8.27 -2.71 7.89
C LEU A 20 7.39 -2.43 9.11
N ARG A 21 6.31 -3.21 9.34
CA ARG A 21 5.42 -3.00 10.49
C ARG A 21 6.13 -3.20 11.82
N SER A 22 7.15 -4.05 11.85
CA SER A 22 8.00 -4.30 13.02
C SER A 22 9.40 -3.68 12.87
N ASN A 23 9.54 -2.65 12.02
CA ASN A 23 10.83 -2.01 11.79
C ASN A 23 11.38 -1.40 13.08
N ASN A 24 12.67 -1.66 13.36
CA ASN A 24 13.44 -0.94 14.36
C ASN A 24 14.48 -0.07 13.64
N PRO A 25 14.26 1.26 13.53
CA PRO A 25 15.16 2.16 12.81
C PRO A 25 16.61 2.12 13.30
N ALA A 26 16.83 1.87 14.59
CA ALA A 26 18.19 1.81 15.15
C ALA A 26 18.98 0.58 14.68
N VAL A 27 18.28 -0.49 14.27
CA VAL A 27 18.89 -1.74 13.79
C VAL A 27 18.98 -1.75 12.27
N THR A 28 17.92 -1.36 11.58
CA THR A 28 17.82 -1.49 10.12
C THR A 28 18.38 -0.28 9.37
N GLY A 29 18.47 0.88 10.02
CA GLY A 29 18.73 2.16 9.35
C GLY A 29 17.56 2.67 8.50
N ILE A 30 16.45 1.95 8.43
CA ILE A 30 15.24 2.37 7.72
C ILE A 30 14.45 3.30 8.64
N PRO A 31 14.11 4.53 8.22
CA PRO A 31 13.42 5.47 9.08
C PRO A 31 12.05 4.96 9.53
N ALA A 32 11.54 5.47 10.65
CA ALA A 32 10.12 5.30 10.95
C ALA A 32 9.29 6.03 9.89
N GLU A 33 8.05 5.55 9.64
CA GLU A 33 7.19 6.17 8.63
C GLU A 33 7.01 7.67 8.86
N LYS A 34 6.77 8.08 10.11
CA LYS A 34 6.62 9.50 10.48
C LYS A 34 7.82 10.35 10.06
N ASP A 35 9.03 9.85 10.28
CA ASP A 35 10.26 10.57 9.92
C ASP A 35 10.45 10.62 8.40
N TYR A 36 10.10 9.53 7.72
CA TYR A 36 10.09 9.48 6.26
C TYR A 36 9.13 10.51 5.64
N LEU A 37 7.91 10.61 6.17
CA LEU A 37 6.90 11.57 5.74
C LEU A 37 7.31 13.02 6.04
N ALA A 38 7.88 13.27 7.23
CA ALA A 38 8.39 14.59 7.58
C ALA A 38 9.51 15.04 6.63
N ALA A 39 10.45 14.13 6.34
CA ALA A 39 11.56 14.40 5.45
C ALA A 39 11.11 14.57 3.98
N TYR A 40 10.05 13.88 3.55
CA TYR A 40 9.40 14.11 2.25
C TYR A 40 8.74 15.49 2.19
N ALA A 41 7.97 15.86 3.22
CA ALA A 41 7.27 17.13 3.27
C ALA A 41 8.26 18.31 3.22
N ALA A 42 9.34 18.26 4.00
CA ALA A 42 10.40 19.26 4.01
C ALA A 42 11.07 19.41 2.63
N ARG A 43 11.43 18.30 1.98
CA ARG A 43 12.09 18.32 0.65
C ARG A 43 11.18 18.78 -0.48
N THR A 44 9.86 18.66 -0.31
CA THR A 44 8.87 19.05 -1.31
C THR A 44 8.20 20.40 -1.02
N GLY A 45 8.64 21.11 0.02
CA GLY A 45 8.06 22.40 0.42
C GLY A 45 6.62 22.30 0.92
N ARG A 46 6.19 21.12 1.40
CA ARG A 46 4.84 20.89 1.93
C ARG A 46 4.82 21.04 3.45
N ALA A 47 3.72 21.58 3.98
CA ALA A 47 3.51 21.69 5.42
C ALA A 47 3.33 20.32 6.11
N GLY A 48 2.92 19.30 5.36
CA GLY A 48 2.69 17.94 5.84
C GLY A 48 2.11 17.06 4.74
N THR A 49 1.59 15.89 5.12
CA THR A 49 1.04 14.90 4.19
C THR A 49 -0.48 14.94 4.05
N GLY A 50 -1.18 15.84 4.76
CA GLY A 50 -2.64 15.98 4.72
C GLY A 50 -3.35 14.78 5.36
N ASP A 51 -4.48 14.37 4.78
CA ASP A 51 -5.23 13.19 5.25
C ASP A 51 -4.50 11.89 4.85
N TRP A 52 -3.56 11.47 5.69
CA TRP A 52 -2.69 10.33 5.39
C TRP A 52 -3.46 9.02 5.23
N THR A 53 -4.45 8.77 6.09
CA THR A 53 -5.32 7.58 6.01
C THR A 53 -6.03 7.51 4.66
N PHE A 54 -6.59 8.62 4.19
CA PHE A 54 -7.23 8.67 2.87
C PHE A 54 -6.25 8.25 1.76
N TYR A 55 -5.01 8.74 1.79
CA TYR A 55 -4.02 8.41 0.76
C TYR A 55 -3.58 6.94 0.81
N LEU A 56 -3.46 6.34 1.99
CA LEU A 56 -3.16 4.91 2.16
C LEU A 56 -4.30 4.05 1.62
N VAL A 57 -5.53 4.36 2.02
CA VAL A 57 -6.75 3.69 1.54
C VAL A 57 -6.85 3.77 0.01
N LEU A 58 -6.65 4.96 -0.56
CA LEU A 58 -6.63 5.16 -2.00
C LEU A 58 -5.52 4.32 -2.69
N ALA A 59 -4.32 4.24 -2.09
CA ALA A 59 -3.23 3.44 -2.63
C ALA A 59 -3.53 1.94 -2.62
N LEU A 60 -4.15 1.43 -1.55
CA LEU A 60 -4.57 0.03 -1.42
C LEU A 60 -5.66 -0.33 -2.42
N PHE A 61 -6.70 0.50 -2.55
CA PHE A 61 -7.75 0.27 -3.54
C PHE A 61 -7.22 0.35 -4.97
N ARG A 62 -6.32 1.31 -5.27
CA ARG A 62 -5.64 1.38 -6.57
C ARG A 62 -4.86 0.09 -6.85
N LEU A 63 -4.11 -0.43 -5.88
CA LEU A 63 -3.37 -1.68 -6.03
C LEU A 63 -4.32 -2.88 -6.21
N GLY A 64 -5.43 -2.91 -5.47
CA GLY A 64 -6.49 -3.91 -5.61
C GLY A 64 -7.09 -3.94 -7.01
N ALA A 65 -7.46 -2.77 -7.54
CA ALA A 65 -7.99 -2.63 -8.90
C ALA A 65 -6.99 -3.08 -9.97
N ILE A 66 -5.70 -2.75 -9.82
CA ILE A 66 -4.63 -3.23 -10.71
C ILE A 66 -4.55 -4.77 -10.68
N ALA A 67 -4.54 -5.36 -9.48
CA ALA A 67 -4.47 -6.81 -9.33
C ALA A 67 -5.71 -7.51 -9.90
N GLN A 68 -6.89 -6.94 -9.70
CA GLN A 68 -8.14 -7.45 -10.26
C GLN A 68 -8.11 -7.40 -11.79
N GLY A 69 -7.66 -6.28 -12.38
CA GLY A 69 -7.56 -6.16 -13.84
C GLY A 69 -6.58 -7.16 -14.45
N VAL A 70 -5.47 -7.46 -13.76
CA VAL A 70 -4.54 -8.55 -14.15
C VAL A 70 -5.23 -9.90 -14.06
N TYR A 71 -5.97 -10.17 -12.98
CA TYR A 71 -6.71 -11.44 -12.82
C TYR A 71 -7.76 -11.63 -13.91
N LYS A 72 -8.54 -10.59 -14.21
CA LYS A 72 -9.55 -10.61 -15.28
C LYS A 72 -8.94 -10.91 -16.64
N ARG A 73 -7.84 -10.24 -17.01
CA ARG A 73 -7.11 -10.59 -18.26
C ARG A 73 -6.58 -12.02 -18.27
N GLY A 74 -6.21 -12.56 -17.10
CA GLY A 74 -5.85 -13.96 -16.94
C GLY A 74 -7.02 -14.91 -17.21
N LEU A 75 -8.21 -14.61 -16.69
CA LEU A 75 -9.42 -15.37 -16.97
C LEU A 75 -9.82 -15.33 -18.45
N ASP A 76 -9.60 -14.19 -19.10
CA ASP A 76 -9.94 -13.98 -20.52
C ASP A 76 -8.90 -14.59 -21.49
N GLY A 77 -7.86 -15.27 -20.98
CA GLY A 77 -6.79 -15.83 -21.81
C GLY A 77 -5.84 -14.78 -22.42
N ASN A 78 -6.01 -13.51 -22.05
CA ASN A 78 -5.26 -12.37 -22.60
C ASN A 78 -4.06 -11.96 -21.73
N ALA A 79 -3.64 -12.81 -20.77
CA ALA A 79 -2.47 -12.57 -19.95
C ALA A 79 -1.25 -13.33 -20.49
N THR A 80 -0.12 -12.65 -20.56
CA THR A 80 1.17 -13.22 -20.99
C THR A 80 1.81 -14.13 -19.94
N SER A 81 1.22 -14.25 -18.74
CA SER A 81 1.81 -14.99 -17.61
C SER A 81 0.76 -15.80 -16.85
N ALA A 82 1.09 -17.06 -16.56
CA ALA A 82 0.31 -17.94 -15.69
C ALA A 82 0.13 -17.37 -14.26
N ALA A 83 1.01 -16.45 -13.83
CA ALA A 83 0.88 -15.77 -12.55
C ALA A 83 -0.33 -14.82 -12.45
N ALA A 84 -1.01 -14.54 -13.56
CA ALA A 84 -2.21 -13.70 -13.57
C ALA A 84 -3.37 -14.36 -12.79
N LEU A 85 -3.55 -15.68 -12.92
CA LEU A 85 -4.59 -16.41 -12.19
C LEU A 85 -4.36 -16.44 -10.67
N GLN A 86 -3.09 -16.34 -10.26
CA GLN A 86 -2.70 -16.26 -8.84
C GLN A 86 -3.09 -14.93 -8.18
N ARG A 87 -3.63 -13.96 -8.93
CA ARG A 87 -4.08 -12.66 -8.40
C ARG A 87 -5.51 -12.65 -7.88
N LYS A 88 -6.24 -13.76 -7.99
CA LYS A 88 -7.67 -13.90 -7.64
C LYS A 88 -8.05 -13.19 -6.33
N ASP A 89 -7.33 -13.47 -5.25
CA ASP A 89 -7.69 -12.99 -3.91
C ASP A 89 -7.03 -11.67 -3.52
N VAL A 90 -6.09 -11.17 -4.33
CA VAL A 90 -5.29 -9.98 -4.00
C VAL A 90 -6.16 -8.74 -3.86
N CYS A 91 -7.14 -8.56 -4.73
CA CYS A 91 -8.06 -7.42 -4.65
C CYS A 91 -8.87 -7.42 -3.34
N ARG A 92 -9.39 -8.59 -2.95
CA ARG A 92 -10.14 -8.75 -1.70
C ARG A 92 -9.26 -8.46 -0.50
N ASN A 93 -8.08 -9.07 -0.43
CA ASN A 93 -7.17 -8.92 0.71
C ASN A 93 -6.73 -7.47 0.91
N LEU A 94 -6.39 -6.77 -0.18
CA LEU A 94 -6.03 -5.34 -0.11
C LEU A 94 -7.21 -4.45 0.28
N SER A 95 -8.43 -4.79 -0.17
CA SER A 95 -9.64 -4.06 0.23
C SER A 95 -9.96 -4.25 1.70
N SER A 96 -9.72 -5.44 2.26
CA SER A 96 -9.87 -5.69 3.70
C SER A 96 -8.89 -4.86 4.52
N ILE A 97 -7.61 -4.81 4.13
CA ILE A 97 -6.60 -3.97 4.81
C ILE A 97 -7.00 -2.49 4.74
N ALA A 98 -7.49 -2.03 3.58
CA ALA A 98 -7.97 -0.65 3.43
C ALA A 98 -9.15 -0.36 4.37
N TRP A 99 -10.07 -1.31 4.52
CA TRP A 99 -11.20 -1.18 5.44
C TRP A 99 -10.78 -1.16 6.91
N ASP A 100 -9.77 -1.96 7.29
CA ASP A 100 -9.21 -1.94 8.63
C ASP A 100 -8.60 -0.57 8.95
N LEU A 101 -7.87 0.05 8.03
CA LEU A 101 -7.35 1.41 8.20
C LEU A 101 -8.44 2.49 8.37
N ILE A 102 -9.62 2.30 7.75
CA ILE A 102 -10.76 3.21 7.91
C ILE A 102 -11.32 3.11 9.33
N LYS A 103 -11.52 1.88 9.83
CA LYS A 103 -12.00 1.61 11.19
C LYS A 103 -11.02 2.11 12.25
N ASP A 104 -9.73 1.86 12.06
CA ASP A 104 -8.68 2.32 12.99
C ASP A 104 -8.61 3.86 13.07
N ALA A 105 -9.04 4.55 12.00
CA ALA A 105 -9.15 6.00 11.98
C ALA A 105 -10.48 6.54 12.53
N GLY A 106 -11.40 5.67 12.97
CA GLY A 106 -12.71 6.03 13.52
C GLY A 106 -13.65 6.66 12.49
N ARG A 107 -13.68 6.13 11.26
CA ARG A 107 -14.41 6.69 10.12
C ARG A 107 -15.45 5.73 9.53
N ASP A 108 -15.97 4.80 10.34
CA ASP A 108 -16.99 3.81 9.96
C ASP A 108 -18.43 4.22 10.33
#